data_AF-A0A246F8W0-F1
#
_entry.id   AF-A0A246F8W0-F1
#
_cell.length_a   1.000
_cell.length_b   1.000
_cell.length_c   1.000
_cell.angle_alpha   90.00
_cell.angle_beta   90.00
_cell.angle_gamma   90.00
#
_symmetry.space_group_name_H-M   'P 1'
#
loop_
_entity.id
_entity.type
_entity.pdbx_description
1 polymer ?
#
loop_
_entity_poly.entity_id
_entity_poly.type
_entity_poly.pdbx_seq_one_letter_code
_entity_poly.pdbx_strand_id
1 'polypeptide(L)' 'MHIDLPIRLLDLHAAILTEITPSVPSANATFVYAVRWREGATFDLSKSAVKVHRARLRKLGIDIARPYAGEITSIRDA' A
#
# COMPACT_ATOMS: atom_id res chain seq x y z
N MET A 1 10.94 18.07 -8.28
CA MET A 1 10.13 18.59 -7.15
C MET A 1 9.25 17.44 -6.71
N HIS A 2 9.47 16.88 -5.53
CA HIS A 2 8.70 15.75 -5.03
C HIS A 2 7.45 16.28 -4.34
N ILE A 3 6.27 15.83 -4.77
CA ILE A 3 5.02 16.28 -4.17
C ILE A 3 4.41 15.08 -3.45
N ASP A 4 4.35 15.14 -2.13
CA ASP A 4 3.63 14.17 -1.32
C ASP A 4 2.13 14.49 -1.41
N LEU A 5 1.37 13.62 -2.07
CA LEU A 5 -0.08 13.70 -2.11
C LEU A 5 -0.67 12.49 -1.39
N PRO A 6 -1.58 12.68 -0.42
CA PRO A 6 -2.24 11.55 0.22
C PRO A 6 -3.07 10.80 -0.81
N ILE A 7 -2.84 9.48 -0.95
CA ILE A 7 -3.79 8.61 -1.64
C ILE A 7 -4.90 8.31 -0.64
N ARG A 8 -6.13 8.73 -0.97
CA ARG A 8 -7.28 8.32 -0.17
C ARG A 8 -7.42 6.81 -0.26
N LEU A 9 -7.80 6.18 0.85
CA LEU A 9 -7.99 4.73 0.91
C LEU A 9 -8.93 4.22 -0.22
N LEU A 10 -9.97 4.99 -0.56
CA LEU A 10 -10.91 4.65 -1.63
C LEU A 10 -10.25 4.59 -3.03
N ASP A 11 -9.20 5.37 -3.25
CA ASP A 11 -8.50 5.44 -4.54
C ASP A 11 -7.33 4.45 -4.60
N LEU A 12 -6.87 3.93 -3.45
CA LEU A 12 -5.71 3.05 -3.35
C LEU A 12 -5.88 1.75 -4.15
N HIS A 13 -7.06 1.11 -4.10
CA HIS A 13 -7.29 -0.11 -4.85
C HIS A 13 -7.15 0.13 -6.36
N ALA A 14 -7.71 1.24 -6.87
CA ALA A 14 -7.58 1.62 -8.27
C ALA A 14 -6.11 1.84 -8.64
N ALA A 15 -5.35 2.58 -7.82
CA ALA A 15 -3.92 2.79 -8.03
C ALA A 15 -3.12 1.47 -8.06
N ILE A 16 -3.40 0.52 -7.17
CA ILE A 16 -2.76 -0.79 -7.20
C ILE A 16 -3.07 -1.53 -8.51
N LEU A 17 -4.33 -1.47 -8.98
CA LEU A 17 -4.75 -2.15 -10.20
C LEU A 17 -4.12 -1.56 -11.46
N THR A 18 -3.99 -0.23 -11.53
CA THR A 18 -3.49 0.48 -12.72
C THR A 18 -1.98 0.58 -12.76
N GLU A 19 -1.32 0.79 -11.62
CA GLU A 19 0.11 1.12 -11.57
C GLU A 19 0.98 -0.08 -11.16
N ILE A 20 0.42 -1.06 -10.42
CA ILE A 20 1.22 -2.10 -9.75
C ILE A 20 0.95 -3.50 -10.29
N THR A 21 -0.31 -3.86 -10.53
CA THR A 21 -0.69 -5.19 -11.03
C THR A 21 -2.07 -5.19 -11.68
N PRO A 22 -2.23 -5.68 -12.92
CA PRO A 22 -3.55 -5.76 -13.58
C PRO A 22 -4.46 -6.88 -13.04
N SER A 23 -3.94 -7.79 -12.20
CA SER A 23 -4.72 -8.86 -11.57
C SER A 23 -5.59 -8.33 -10.43
N VAL A 24 -6.91 -8.32 -10.63
CA VAL A 24 -7.90 -7.90 -9.62
C VAL A 24 -7.76 -8.66 -8.29
N PRO A 25 -7.63 -10.00 -8.25
CA PRO A 25 -7.41 -10.71 -6.99
C PRO A 25 -6.13 -10.28 -6.26
N SER A 26 -5.04 -10.04 -7.01
CA SER A 26 -3.78 -9.56 -6.43
C SER A 26 -3.89 -8.14 -5.89
N ALA A 27 -4.65 -7.28 -6.58
CA ALA A 27 -4.92 -5.91 -6.15
C ALA A 27 -5.74 -5.89 -4.85
N ASN A 28 -6.84 -6.66 -4.81
CA ASN A 28 -7.68 -6.84 -3.63
C ASN A 28 -6.87 -7.34 -2.43
N ALA A 29 -6.07 -8.39 -2.61
CA ALA A 29 -5.24 -8.91 -1.53
C ALA A 29 -4.27 -7.84 -1.01
N THR A 30 -3.61 -7.10 -1.90
CA THR A 30 -2.68 -6.02 -1.51
C THR A 30 -3.40 -4.87 -0.78
N PHE A 31 -4.60 -4.49 -1.24
CA PHE A 31 -5.43 -3.48 -0.60
C PHE A 31 -5.84 -3.88 0.82
N VAL A 32 -6.20 -5.15 1.05
CA VAL A 32 -6.53 -5.67 2.40
C VAL A 32 -5.36 -5.49 3.38
N TYR A 33 -4.10 -5.68 2.94
CA TYR A 33 -2.94 -5.41 3.79
C TYR A 33 -2.86 -3.93 4.21
N ALA A 34 -3.17 -3.00 3.30
CA ALA A 34 -3.18 -1.57 3.62
C ALA A 34 -4.32 -1.19 4.58
N VAL A 35 -5.52 -1.77 4.39
CA VAL A 35 -6.66 -1.58 5.31
C VAL A 35 -6.32 -2.09 6.71
N ARG A 36 -5.84 -3.33 6.80
CA ARG A 36 -5.46 -3.93 8.10
C ARG A 36 -4.35 -3.14 8.78
N TRP A 37 -3.37 -2.66 8.02
CA TRP A 37 -2.32 -1.79 8.55
C TRP A 37 -2.89 -0.49 9.14
N ARG A 38 -3.81 0.17 8.43
CA ARG A 38 -4.53 1.36 8.91
C ARG A 38 -5.36 1.07 10.17
N GLU A 39 -5.91 -0.13 10.29
CA GLU A 39 -6.64 -0.59 11.49
C GLU A 39 -5.70 -0.99 12.65
N GLY A 40 -4.38 -0.88 12.47
CA GLY A 40 -3.38 -1.14 13.52
C GLY A 40 -2.81 -2.56 13.53
N ALA A 41 -3.06 -3.37 12.49
CA ALA A 41 -2.49 -4.71 12.40
C ALA A 41 -0.96 -4.67 12.25
N THR A 42 -0.28 -5.55 12.98
CA THR A 42 1.14 -5.85 12.80
C THR A 42 1.33 -7.07 11.90
N PHE A 43 2.38 -7.07 11.09
CA PHE A 43 2.67 -8.17 10.17
C PHE A 43 4.02 -8.80 10.47
N ASP A 44 4.08 -10.11 10.35
CA ASP A 44 5.33 -10.87 10.35
C ASP A 44 6.07 -10.63 9.01
N LEU A 45 7.08 -9.77 9.04
CA LEU A 45 7.87 -9.38 7.87
C LEU A 45 8.72 -10.52 7.28
N SER A 46 8.81 -11.67 7.96
CA SER A 46 9.50 -12.85 7.43
C SER A 46 8.66 -13.59 6.38
N LYS A 47 7.32 -13.50 6.45
CA LYS A 47 6.39 -14.20 5.56
C LYS A 47 6.48 -13.70 4.12
N SER A 48 6.56 -14.63 3.17
CA SER A 48 6.65 -14.33 1.74
C SER A 48 5.49 -13.46 1.24
N ALA A 49 4.26 -13.76 1.65
CA ALA A 49 3.09 -12.95 1.29
C ALA A 49 3.21 -11.49 1.78
N VAL A 50 3.63 -11.28 3.02
CA VAL A 50 3.84 -9.94 3.59
C VAL A 50 4.90 -9.19 2.79
N LYS A 51 6.02 -9.83 2.46
CA LYS A 51 7.08 -9.25 1.63
C LYS A 51 6.55 -8.81 0.25
N VAL A 52 5.74 -9.65 -0.40
CA VAL A 52 5.15 -9.34 -1.71
C VAL A 52 4.22 -8.13 -1.65
N HIS A 53 3.27 -8.11 -0.72
CA HIS A 53 2.30 -7.01 -0.63
C HIS A 53 2.96 -5.71 -0.15
N ARG A 54 3.92 -5.78 0.78
CA ARG A 54 4.74 -4.64 1.17
C ARG A 54 5.52 -4.07 0.00
N ALA A 55 6.16 -4.91 -0.83
CA ALA A 55 6.91 -4.44 -1.99
C ALA A 55 6.00 -3.71 -3.00
N ARG A 56 4.77 -4.19 -3.20
CA ARG A 56 3.76 -3.51 -4.03
C ARG A 56 3.35 -2.15 -3.45
N LEU A 57 3.04 -2.08 -2.16
CA LEU A 57 2.65 -0.85 -1.48
C LEU A 57 3.80 0.19 -1.47
N ARG A 58 5.05 -0.25 -1.31
CA ARG A 58 6.22 0.64 -1.33
C ARG A 58 6.42 1.35 -2.67
N LYS A 59 5.97 0.76 -3.79
CA LYS A 59 5.97 1.44 -5.09
C LYS A 59 5.03 2.65 -5.12
N LEU A 60 4.03 2.68 -4.23
CA LEU A 60 3.10 3.79 -4.06
C LEU A 60 3.52 4.70 -2.90
N GLY A 61 4.68 4.50 -2.26
CA GLY A 61 5.13 5.27 -1.09
C GLY A 61 4.63 4.75 0.26
N ILE A 62 3.91 3.63 0.29
CA ILE A 62 3.29 3.09 1.51
C ILE A 62 4.16 1.96 2.09
N ASP A 63 4.59 2.08 3.35
CA ASP A 63 5.40 1.05 4.03
C ASP A 63 4.72 0.50 5.28
N ILE A 64 4.04 -0.65 5.13
CA ILE A 64 3.34 -1.36 6.21
C ILE A 64 4.26 -1.99 7.27
N ALA A 65 5.58 -1.86 7.13
CA ALA A 65 6.53 -2.20 8.21
C ALA A 65 6.68 -1.07 9.24
N ARG A 66 6.22 0.15 8.92
CA ARG A 66 6.24 1.31 9.83
C ARG A 66 4.89 1.41 10.55
N PRO A 67 4.82 2.04 11.74
CA PRO A 67 3.54 2.39 12.35
C PRO A 67 2.69 3.25 11.41
N TYR A 68 1.36 3.05 11.44
CA TYR A 68 0.45 3.91 10.69
C TYR A 68 0.47 5.34 11.25
N ALA A 69 0.77 6.31 10.39
CA ALA A 69 0.95 7.71 10.79
C ALA A 69 -0.34 8.54 10.75
N GLY A 70 -1.50 7.91 10.55
CA GLY A 70 -2.80 8.59 10.43
C GLY A 70 -3.27 8.76 8.99
N GLU A 71 -2.38 8.69 8.00
CA GLU A 71 -2.69 8.84 6.58
C GLU A 71 -1.97 7.82 5.69
N ILE A 72 -2.57 7.53 4.53
CA ILE A 72 -1.93 6.77 3.45
C ILE A 72 -1.30 7.76 2.49
N THR A 73 -0.03 8.06 2.69
CA THR A 73 0.72 8.99 1.84
C THR A 73 1.23 8.27 0.61
N SER A 74 0.98 8.85 -0.57
CA SER A 74 1.68 8.41 -1.76
C SER A 74 2.75 9.39 -2.15
N ILE A 75 3.87 8.79 -2.50
CA ILE A 75 4.99 9.50 -3.06
C ILE A 75 4.86 9.37 -4.57
N ARG A 76 4.43 10.45 -5.22
CA ARG A 76 4.38 10.54 -6.68
C ARG A 76 5.35 11.61 -7.14
N ASP A 77 6.20 11.26 -8.12
CA ASP A 77 6.95 12.26 -8.86
C ASP A 77 5.98 12.95 -9.83
N ALA A 78 5.88 14.28 -9.71
CA ALA A 78 5.10 15.12 -10.62
C ALA A 78 5.86 15.34 -11.94
#